data_AF-A0A924SK30-F1
#
_entry.id   AF-A0A924SK30-F1
#
_cell.length_a   1.000
_cell.length_b   1.000
_cell.length_c   1.000
_cell.angle_alpha   90.00
_cell.angle_beta   90.00
_cell.angle_gamma   90.00
#
_symmetry.space_group_name_H-M   'P 1'
#
loop_
_entity.id
_entity.type
_entity.pdbx_description
1 polymer ?
#
loop_
_entity_poly.entity_id
_entity_poly.type
_entity_poly.pdbx_seq_one_letter_code
_entity_poly.pdbx_strand_id
1 'polypeptide(L)'
;MSRPTLSVLPAPIALASSYEVARRLDLERRQAQRVAESGLLGPLYRTEGSVLVQADRLDDLAQRRFVDGPHPAALVVRVAPARPDEDDPERDYLGWHAALSEQQRHDATRGWWSDKQPDDVALLLVVICTFVVEVLQVTGYDTGIGAKRRFHTRNAPAGGRPFRDARLRTPPGGSTFLLEERR
;
A
#
# COMPACT_ATOMS: atom_id res chain seq x y z
N MET A 1 47.11 22.03 -11.28
CA MET A 1 47.19 20.95 -10.26
C MET A 1 45.77 20.52 -9.93
N SER A 2 45.29 19.43 -10.54
CA SER A 2 43.94 18.90 -10.29
C SER A 2 43.97 18.02 -9.04
N ARG A 3 43.11 18.33 -8.06
CA ARG A 3 42.91 17.47 -6.88
C ARG A 3 42.20 16.18 -7.31
N PRO A 4 42.66 15.00 -6.86
CA PRO A 4 41.94 13.76 -7.11
C PRO A 4 40.60 13.80 -6.37
N THR A 5 39.51 13.62 -7.11
CA THR A 5 38.17 13.41 -6.55
C THR A 5 38.18 12.07 -5.83
N LEU A 6 38.18 12.10 -4.49
CA LEU A 6 37.97 10.90 -3.68
C LEU A 6 36.58 10.34 -4.01
N SER A 7 36.55 9.19 -4.69
CA SER A 7 35.33 8.40 -4.88
C SER A 7 34.89 7.89 -3.52
N VAL A 8 33.86 8.50 -2.94
CA VAL A 8 33.24 8.00 -1.72
C VAL A 8 32.55 6.69 -2.08
N LEU A 9 33.08 5.57 -1.61
CA LEU A 9 32.41 4.28 -1.72
C LEU A 9 31.05 4.39 -1.03
N PRO A 10 29.96 3.86 -1.63
CA PRO A 10 28.66 3.87 -0.97
C PRO A 10 28.76 3.13 0.38
N ALA A 11 28.16 3.71 1.41
CA ALA A 11 28.11 3.11 2.73
C ALA A 11 27.47 1.70 2.64
N PRO A 12 27.91 0.73 3.46
CA PRO A 12 27.30 -0.58 3.50
C PRO A 12 25.80 -0.45 3.81
N ILE A 13 24.96 -1.11 3.01
CA ILE A 13 23.51 -1.13 3.18
C ILE A 13 23.20 -2.03 4.38
N ALA A 14 22.70 -1.44 5.46
CA ALA A 14 22.20 -2.20 6.60
C ALA A 14 20.90 -2.92 6.22
N LEU A 15 20.84 -4.22 6.52
CA LEU A 15 19.68 -5.07 6.23
C LEU A 15 18.95 -5.45 7.53
N ALA A 16 17.63 -5.53 7.46
CA ALA A 16 16.77 -5.99 8.54
C ALA A 16 16.02 -7.26 8.12
N SER A 17 15.89 -8.20 9.05
CA SER A 17 15.15 -9.46 8.88
C SER A 17 13.64 -9.26 8.97
N SER A 18 12.87 -10.22 8.45
CA SER A 18 11.41 -10.24 8.62
C SER A 18 10.94 -10.22 10.08
N TYR A 19 11.75 -10.77 11.01
CA TYR A 19 11.51 -10.66 12.46
C TYR A 19 11.62 -9.22 12.94
N GLU A 20 12.67 -8.50 12.53
CA GLU A 20 12.84 -7.08 12.88
C GLU A 20 11.74 -6.23 12.26
N VAL A 21 11.32 -6.50 11.01
CA VAL A 21 10.16 -5.84 10.39
C VAL A 21 8.91 -6.04 11.24
N ALA A 22 8.59 -7.29 11.61
CA ALA A 22 7.43 -7.60 12.43
C ALA A 22 7.45 -6.87 13.77
N ARG A 23 8.58 -6.94 14.48
CA ARG A 23 8.75 -6.29 15.79
C ARG A 23 8.65 -4.78 15.71
N ARG A 24 9.27 -4.16 14.71
CA ARG A 24 9.38 -2.69 14.62
C ARG A 24 8.13 -2.03 14.09
N LEU A 25 7.37 -2.72 13.23
CA LEU A 25 6.09 -2.21 12.71
C LEU A 25 4.90 -2.62 13.58
N ASP A 26 5.13 -3.41 14.63
CA ASP A 26 4.10 -4.01 15.49
C ASP A 26 3.09 -4.80 14.63
N LEU A 27 3.60 -5.77 13.88
CA LEU A 27 2.84 -6.60 12.95
C LEU A 27 3.04 -8.08 13.24
N GLU A 28 2.04 -8.88 12.88
CA GLU A 28 2.22 -10.31 12.78
C GLU A 28 3.25 -10.66 11.69
N ARG A 29 3.96 -11.78 11.85
CA ARG A 29 5.00 -12.22 10.90
C ARG A 29 4.49 -12.31 9.45
N ARG A 30 3.26 -12.79 9.24
CA ARG A 30 2.65 -12.88 7.90
C ARG A 30 2.38 -11.50 7.30
N GLN A 31 2.00 -10.52 8.11
CA GLN A 31 1.79 -9.15 7.65
C GLN A 31 3.12 -8.46 7.34
N ALA A 32 4.14 -8.65 8.18
CA ALA A 32 5.50 -8.18 7.93
C ALA A 32 6.05 -8.71 6.59
N GLN A 33 5.84 -10.01 6.31
CA GLN A 33 6.20 -10.61 5.04
C GLN A 33 5.49 -9.93 3.85
N ARG A 34 4.18 -9.69 3.96
CA ARG A 34 3.41 -8.98 2.92
C ARG A 34 3.90 -7.55 2.71
N VAL A 35 4.25 -6.83 3.78
CA VAL A 35 4.82 -5.48 3.67
C VAL A 35 6.16 -5.53 2.93
N ALA A 36 7.04 -6.47 3.25
CA ALA A 36 8.31 -6.66 2.55
C ALA A 36 8.10 -7.00 1.06
N GLU A 37 7.21 -7.96 0.77
CA GLU A 37 6.89 -8.40 -0.60
C GLU A 37 6.19 -7.32 -1.43
N SER A 38 5.58 -6.32 -0.81
CA SER A 38 4.98 -5.18 -1.52
C SER A 38 5.99 -4.16 -2.03
N GLY A 39 7.27 -4.29 -1.66
CA GLY A 39 8.31 -3.33 -2.02
C GLY A 39 8.28 -2.02 -1.22
N LEU A 40 7.40 -1.88 -0.22
CA LEU A 40 7.37 -0.70 0.67
C LEU A 40 8.69 -0.48 1.42
N LEU A 41 9.47 -1.55 1.62
CA LEU A 41 10.76 -1.54 2.31
C LEU A 41 11.95 -1.58 1.33
N GLY A 42 11.71 -1.21 0.07
CA GLY A 42 12.70 -1.26 -1.00
C GLY A 42 12.89 -2.67 -1.57
N PRO A 43 14.05 -2.95 -2.20
CA PRO A 43 14.37 -4.25 -2.75
C PRO A 43 14.35 -5.34 -1.67
N LEU A 44 13.84 -6.51 -2.05
CA LEU A 44 13.78 -7.68 -1.20
C LEU A 44 14.98 -8.59 -1.47
N TYR A 45 15.75 -8.90 -0.45
CA TYR A 45 16.91 -9.79 -0.53
C TYR A 45 16.56 -11.13 0.12
N ARG A 46 17.00 -12.24 -0.49
CA ARG A 46 16.74 -13.58 0.01
C ARG A 46 18.05 -14.28 0.37
N THR A 47 18.06 -14.94 1.51
CA THR A 47 19.08 -15.92 1.91
C THR A 47 18.40 -17.29 2.07
N GLU A 48 19.17 -18.36 2.31
CA GLU A 48 18.66 -19.75 2.39
C GLU A 48 17.52 -19.96 3.40
N GLY A 49 17.31 -19.05 4.36
CA GLY A 49 16.22 -19.15 5.33
C GLY A 49 15.59 -17.83 5.72
N SER A 50 15.88 -16.72 5.04
CA SER A 50 15.40 -15.40 5.46
C SER A 50 15.15 -14.44 4.31
N VAL A 51 14.21 -13.54 4.57
CA VAL A 51 13.92 -12.37 3.76
C VAL A 51 14.46 -11.16 4.50
N LEU A 52 15.27 -10.39 3.79
CA LEU A 52 15.93 -9.19 4.28
C LEU A 52 15.49 -7.98 3.47
N VAL A 53 15.37 -6.83 4.13
CA VAL A 53 14.98 -5.54 3.55
C VAL A 53 15.93 -4.45 4.01
N GLN A 54 15.88 -3.27 3.41
CA GLN A 54 16.74 -2.16 3.81
C GLN A 54 16.28 -1.58 5.15
N ALA A 55 17.22 -1.44 6.10
CA ALA A 55 16.91 -1.01 7.46
C ALA A 55 16.46 0.47 7.55
N ASP A 56 17.02 1.34 6.71
CA ASP A 56 16.62 2.75 6.60
C ASP A 56 15.17 2.91 6.12
N ARG A 57 14.74 2.10 5.15
CA ARG A 57 13.33 2.06 4.70
C ARG A 57 12.39 1.55 5.78
N LEU A 58 12.86 0.63 6.62
CA LEU A 58 12.12 0.18 7.79
C LEU A 58 12.00 1.30 8.83
N ASP A 59 13.04 2.11 9.03
CA ASP A 59 13.00 3.30 9.88
C ASP A 59 11.95 4.29 9.39
N ASP A 60 12.00 4.65 8.09
CA ASP A 60 11.06 5.56 7.45
C ASP A 60 9.61 5.07 7.60
N LEU A 61 9.37 3.79 7.29
CA LEU A 61 8.03 3.21 7.35
C LEU A 61 7.50 3.13 8.80
N ALA A 62 8.38 2.91 9.78
CA ALA A 62 8.01 2.89 11.20
C ALA A 62 7.60 4.26 11.75
N GLN A 63 8.02 5.37 11.13
CA GLN A 63 7.60 6.72 11.52
C GLN A 63 6.15 7.04 11.11
N ARG A 64 5.53 6.25 10.23
CA ARG A 64 4.16 6.47 9.78
C ARG A 64 3.17 6.30 10.93
N ARG A 65 2.34 7.32 11.16
CA ARG A 65 1.38 7.35 12.26
C ARG A 65 0.01 6.83 11.83
N PHE A 66 -0.74 6.32 12.80
CA PHE A 66 -2.15 6.04 12.59
C PHE A 66 -2.91 7.35 12.38
N VAL A 67 -3.90 7.31 11.49
CA VAL A 67 -4.85 8.42 11.32
C VAL A 67 -5.78 8.42 12.53
N ASP A 68 -5.55 9.36 13.45
CA ASP A 68 -6.33 9.51 14.69
C ASP A 68 -7.05 10.88 14.80
N GLY A 69 -6.77 11.82 13.87
CA GLY A 69 -7.37 13.17 13.82
C GLY A 69 -8.56 13.27 12.88
N PRO A 70 -9.07 14.48 12.60
CA PRO A 70 -10.17 14.68 11.66
C PRO A 70 -9.82 14.22 10.24
N HIS A 71 -10.73 13.49 9.62
CA HIS A 71 -10.58 12.96 8.27
C HIS A 71 -11.93 12.75 7.59
N PRO A 72 -12.01 12.89 6.26
CA PRO A 72 -13.24 12.58 5.53
C PRO A 72 -13.53 11.08 5.56
N ALA A 73 -14.76 10.70 5.21
CA ALA A 73 -15.09 9.31 4.96
C ALA A 73 -14.35 8.78 3.73
N ALA A 74 -14.03 7.49 3.72
CA ALA A 74 -13.39 6.82 2.59
C ALA A 74 -13.69 5.33 2.56
N LEU A 75 -13.77 4.75 1.36
CA LEU A 75 -13.78 3.30 1.21
C LEU A 75 -12.34 2.79 1.26
N VAL A 76 -12.07 1.84 2.16
CA VAL A 76 -10.76 1.21 2.25
C VAL A 76 -10.80 -0.14 1.55
N VAL A 77 -9.86 -0.36 0.63
CA VAL A 77 -9.67 -1.64 -0.06
C VAL A 77 -8.34 -2.26 0.37
N ARG A 78 -8.38 -3.53 0.80
CA ARG A 78 -7.21 -4.29 1.24
C ARG A 78 -6.67 -5.09 0.10
N VAL A 79 -5.40 -4.87 -0.24
CA VAL A 79 -4.74 -5.56 -1.34
C VAL A 79 -3.63 -6.47 -0.84
N ALA A 80 -3.34 -7.49 -1.62
CA ALA A 80 -2.15 -8.31 -1.46
C ALA A 80 -0.96 -7.66 -2.18
N PRO A 81 0.28 -8.08 -1.88
CA PRO A 81 1.41 -7.79 -2.75
C PRO A 81 1.09 -8.18 -4.19
N ALA A 82 1.57 -7.37 -5.14
CA ALA A 82 1.28 -7.61 -6.56
C ALA A 82 1.79 -8.98 -7.02
N ARG A 83 0.97 -9.67 -7.79
CA ARG A 83 1.32 -10.87 -8.55
C ARG A 83 0.83 -10.70 -9.99
N PRO A 84 1.44 -11.37 -10.98
CA PRO A 84 0.88 -11.42 -12.33
C PRO A 84 -0.58 -11.88 -12.30
N ASP A 85 -1.41 -11.26 -13.14
CA ASP A 85 -2.79 -11.69 -13.36
C ASP A 85 -2.90 -12.33 -14.75
N GLU A 86 -2.87 -13.67 -14.78
CA GLU A 86 -2.93 -14.44 -16.03
C GLU A 86 -4.38 -14.61 -16.54
N ASP A 87 -5.37 -14.28 -15.69
CA ASP A 87 -6.79 -14.53 -15.94
C ASP A 87 -7.50 -13.31 -16.56
N ASP A 88 -6.85 -12.15 -16.63
CA ASP A 88 -7.45 -10.89 -17.02
C ASP A 88 -6.60 -10.14 -18.06
N PRO A 89 -7.03 -10.08 -19.34
CA PRO A 89 -6.24 -9.44 -20.39
C PRO A 89 -6.19 -7.91 -20.27
N GLU A 90 -7.00 -7.30 -19.40
CA GLU A 90 -7.03 -5.84 -19.21
C GLU A 90 -6.03 -5.36 -18.14
N ARG A 91 -5.35 -6.26 -17.42
CA ARG A 91 -4.35 -5.91 -16.39
C ARG A 91 -3.21 -6.91 -16.29
N ASP A 92 -2.00 -6.39 -16.14
CA ASP A 92 -0.80 -7.23 -15.98
C ASP A 92 -0.69 -7.86 -14.58
N TYR A 93 -1.23 -7.19 -13.57
CA TYR A 93 -1.04 -7.54 -12.16
C TYR A 93 -2.33 -7.44 -11.35
N LEU A 94 -2.42 -8.28 -10.32
CA LEU A 94 -3.39 -8.18 -9.25
C LEU A 94 -2.67 -7.81 -7.94
N GLY A 95 -3.16 -6.77 -7.25
CA GLY A 95 -2.61 -6.33 -5.96
C GLY A 95 -1.85 -5.01 -6.08
N TRP A 96 -0.82 -4.82 -5.25
CA TRP A 96 -0.02 -3.60 -5.28
C TRP A 96 1.45 -3.87 -4.96
N HIS A 97 2.35 -3.19 -5.67
CA HIS A 97 3.78 -3.21 -5.41
C HIS A 97 4.42 -1.87 -5.77
N ALA A 98 5.36 -1.40 -4.94
CA ALA A 98 5.95 -0.06 -5.04
C ALA A 98 6.71 0.18 -6.37
N ALA A 99 7.29 -0.88 -6.94
CA ALA A 99 8.02 -0.83 -8.21
C ALA A 99 7.14 -0.82 -9.47
N LEU A 100 5.83 -1.05 -9.35
CA LEU A 100 4.93 -0.92 -10.50
C LEU A 100 4.81 0.56 -10.91
N SER A 101 4.60 0.84 -12.19
CA SER A 101 4.27 2.19 -12.63
C SER A 101 2.94 2.68 -12.02
N GLU A 102 2.72 3.99 -11.99
CA GLU A 102 1.46 4.56 -11.46
C GLU A 102 0.23 3.97 -12.15
N GLN A 103 0.26 3.88 -13.48
CA GLN A 103 -0.82 3.27 -14.27
C GLN A 103 -1.03 1.81 -13.88
N GLN A 104 0.04 1.01 -13.79
CA GLN A 104 -0.07 -0.39 -13.37
C GLN A 104 -0.62 -0.55 -11.94
N ARG A 105 -0.29 0.34 -11.01
CA ARG A 105 -0.86 0.31 -9.64
C ARG A 105 -2.34 0.68 -9.66
N HIS A 106 -2.75 1.65 -10.48
CA HIS A 106 -4.15 1.97 -10.67
C HIS A 106 -4.92 0.78 -11.25
N ASP A 107 -4.43 0.17 -12.33
CA ASP A 107 -5.10 -0.96 -12.98
C ASP A 107 -5.15 -2.19 -12.07
N ALA A 108 -4.05 -2.50 -11.36
CA ALA A 108 -3.97 -3.63 -10.44
C ALA A 108 -4.88 -3.50 -9.21
N THR A 109 -5.28 -2.28 -8.86
CA THR A 109 -6.20 -1.98 -7.75
C THR A 109 -7.66 -1.76 -8.21
N ARG A 110 -7.92 -1.76 -9.52
CA ARG A 110 -9.24 -1.60 -10.15
C ARG A 110 -10.09 -2.89 -10.13
N GLY A 111 -9.98 -3.66 -9.06
CA GLY A 111 -10.74 -4.90 -8.88
C GLY A 111 -12.25 -4.70 -8.62
N TRP A 112 -12.97 -5.81 -8.54
CA TRP A 112 -14.37 -5.85 -8.12
C TRP A 112 -14.48 -5.90 -6.60
N TRP A 113 -14.79 -4.76 -6.01
CA TRP A 113 -14.85 -4.54 -4.58
C TRP A 113 -16.27 -4.68 -4.05
N SER A 114 -16.44 -5.27 -2.86
CA SER A 114 -17.76 -5.32 -2.22
C SER A 114 -18.10 -3.96 -1.64
N ASP A 115 -19.21 -3.38 -2.08
CA ASP A 115 -19.75 -2.16 -1.51
C ASP A 115 -21.26 -2.07 -1.72
N LYS A 116 -21.97 -1.76 -0.64
CA LYS A 116 -23.43 -1.64 -0.63
C LYS A 116 -23.90 -0.21 -0.86
N GLN A 117 -23.04 0.79 -0.66
CA GLN A 117 -23.39 2.22 -0.71
C GLN A 117 -22.32 3.03 -1.48
N PRO A 118 -22.15 2.77 -2.78
CA PRO A 118 -21.06 3.36 -3.58
C PRO A 118 -21.22 4.86 -3.88
N ASP A 119 -22.44 5.39 -3.84
CA ASP A 119 -22.73 6.78 -4.18
C ASP A 119 -22.13 7.77 -3.17
N ASP A 120 -21.88 7.32 -1.94
CA ASP A 120 -21.30 8.13 -0.86
C ASP A 120 -19.76 8.05 -0.81
N VAL A 121 -19.13 7.28 -1.70
CA VAL A 121 -17.68 7.04 -1.70
C VAL A 121 -16.96 8.10 -2.52
N ALA A 122 -16.44 9.14 -1.86
CA ALA A 122 -15.62 10.17 -2.50
C ALA A 122 -14.13 9.78 -2.64
N LEU A 123 -13.62 8.98 -1.71
CA LEU A 123 -12.22 8.56 -1.65
C LEU A 123 -12.11 7.04 -1.53
N LEU A 124 -11.11 6.48 -2.22
CA LEU A 124 -10.71 5.09 -2.14
C LEU A 124 -9.27 5.00 -1.62
N LEU A 125 -9.09 4.34 -0.47
CA LEU A 125 -7.78 4.12 0.16
C LEU A 125 -7.34 2.69 -0.13
N VAL A 126 -6.21 2.53 -0.81
CA VAL A 126 -5.59 1.22 -1.00
C VAL A 126 -4.66 0.96 0.16
N VAL A 127 -4.82 -0.17 0.85
CA VAL A 127 -3.98 -0.54 1.99
C VAL A 127 -3.34 -1.90 1.85
N ILE A 128 -2.09 -1.98 2.30
CA ILE A 128 -1.39 -3.24 2.58
C ILE A 128 -1.23 -3.37 4.09
N CYS A 129 -1.91 -4.38 4.65
CA CYS A 129 -2.03 -4.56 6.09
C CYS A 129 -2.63 -3.29 6.74
N THR A 130 -1.80 -2.47 7.38
CA THR A 130 -2.22 -1.20 8.01
C THR A 130 -1.73 0.03 7.26
N PHE A 131 -0.89 -0.08 6.24
CA PHE A 131 -0.29 1.06 5.57
C PHE A 131 -1.14 1.51 4.39
N VAL A 132 -1.41 2.81 4.32
CA VAL A 132 -1.98 3.43 3.11
C VAL A 132 -0.90 3.50 2.06
N VAL A 133 -1.17 2.90 0.90
CA VAL A 133 -0.22 2.84 -0.22
C VAL A 133 -0.70 3.67 -1.42
N GLU A 134 -2.00 3.91 -1.55
CA GLU A 134 -2.56 4.86 -2.51
C GLU A 134 -3.77 5.58 -1.90
N VAL A 135 -3.96 6.84 -2.32
CA VAL A 135 -5.10 7.66 -1.96
C VAL A 135 -5.72 8.19 -3.25
N LEU A 136 -6.88 7.64 -3.61
CA LEU A 136 -7.52 7.88 -4.88
C LEU A 136 -8.85 8.60 -4.69
N GLN A 137 -9.15 9.53 -5.60
CA GLN A 137 -10.48 10.12 -5.71
C GLN A 137 -11.32 9.24 -6.61
N VAL A 138 -12.52 8.88 -6.14
CA VAL A 138 -13.52 8.19 -6.95
C VAL A 138 -14.21 9.19 -7.86
N THR A 139 -14.38 8.81 -9.12
CA THR A 139 -15.01 9.63 -10.18
C THR A 139 -16.25 8.96 -10.79
N GLY A 140 -16.46 7.68 -10.48
CA GLY A 140 -17.56 6.86 -10.97
C GLY A 140 -17.32 5.40 -10.58
N TYR A 141 -18.20 4.51 -10.98
CA TYR A 141 -18.03 3.08 -10.80
C TYR A 141 -18.85 2.27 -11.82
N ASP A 142 -18.40 1.06 -12.11
CA ASP A 142 -19.20 0.04 -12.77
C ASP A 142 -19.88 -0.86 -11.74
N THR A 143 -21.06 -1.38 -12.07
CA THR A 143 -21.80 -2.32 -11.22
C THR A 143 -21.66 -3.74 -11.75
N GLY A 144 -21.16 -4.63 -10.88
CA GLY A 144 -21.04 -6.06 -11.15
C GLY A 144 -22.05 -6.89 -10.34
N ILE A 145 -21.95 -8.21 -10.48
CA ILE A 145 -22.81 -9.17 -9.76
C ILE A 145 -22.55 -9.10 -8.25
N GLY A 146 -23.60 -9.23 -7.44
CA GLY A 146 -23.46 -9.45 -5.98
C GLY A 146 -22.98 -8.23 -5.19
N ALA A 147 -23.50 -7.04 -5.50
CA ALA A 147 -23.09 -5.77 -4.87
C ALA A 147 -21.58 -5.50 -5.01
N LYS A 148 -20.99 -5.95 -6.12
CA LYS A 148 -19.61 -5.63 -6.48
C LYS A 148 -19.55 -4.34 -7.28
N ARG A 149 -18.51 -3.56 -7.05
CA ARG A 149 -18.26 -2.26 -7.68
C ARG A 149 -16.83 -2.21 -8.17
N ARG A 150 -16.65 -1.70 -9.38
CA ARG A 150 -15.33 -1.40 -9.95
C ARG A 150 -15.22 0.11 -10.06
N PHE A 151 -14.51 0.73 -9.13
CA PHE A 151 -14.42 2.19 -9.06
C PHE A 151 -13.52 2.75 -10.16
N HIS A 152 -13.94 3.86 -10.75
CA HIS A 152 -13.13 4.67 -11.64
C HIS A 152 -12.46 5.74 -10.80
N THR A 153 -11.14 5.82 -10.88
CA THR A 153 -10.35 6.61 -9.94
C THR A 153 -9.35 7.51 -10.64
N ARG A 154 -8.93 8.55 -9.92
CA ARG A 154 -7.77 9.39 -10.26
C ARG A 154 -7.02 9.74 -8.98
N ASN A 155 -5.84 10.34 -9.11
CA ASN A 155 -5.10 10.82 -7.95
C ASN A 155 -5.92 11.77 -7.10
N ALA A 156 -6.00 11.50 -5.79
CA ALA A 156 -6.77 12.35 -4.90
C ALA A 156 -6.13 13.72 -4.73
N PRO A 157 -6.92 14.81 -4.83
CA PRO A 157 -6.46 16.16 -4.52
C PRO A 157 -6.30 16.35 -2.99
N ALA A 158 -6.39 17.59 -2.51
CA ALA A 158 -6.09 17.94 -1.11
C ALA A 158 -6.89 17.17 -0.04
N GLY A 159 -8.10 16.66 -0.36
CA GLY A 159 -8.93 15.90 0.59
C GLY A 159 -8.29 14.59 1.07
N GLY A 160 -7.34 14.03 0.33
CA GLY A 160 -6.63 12.80 0.70
C GLY A 160 -5.44 12.99 1.64
N ARG A 161 -5.08 14.25 1.97
CA ARG A 161 -3.85 14.57 2.74
C ARG A 161 -3.72 13.84 4.07
N PRO A 162 -4.76 13.68 4.91
CA PRO A 162 -4.63 12.98 6.19
C PRO A 162 -4.17 11.52 6.07
N PHE A 163 -4.39 10.90 4.91
CA PHE A 163 -4.09 9.48 4.68
C PHE A 163 -2.73 9.24 4.01
N ARG A 164 -2.07 10.28 3.50
CA ARG A 164 -0.78 10.14 2.84
C ARG A 164 0.29 9.80 3.89
N ASP A 165 1.12 8.80 3.58
CA ASP A 165 2.14 8.27 4.49
C ASP A 165 1.61 7.88 5.87
N ALA A 166 0.36 7.42 5.93
CA ALA A 166 -0.31 7.08 7.18
C ALA A 166 -0.56 5.57 7.33
N ARG A 167 -0.97 5.20 8.55
CA ARG A 167 -1.51 3.90 8.89
C ARG A 167 -3.00 4.01 9.21
N LEU A 168 -3.75 2.94 8.94
CA LEU A 168 -5.15 2.80 9.33
C LEU A 168 -5.31 1.64 10.30
N ARG A 169 -6.21 1.83 11.27
CA ARG A 169 -6.71 0.72 12.09
C ARG A 169 -7.74 -0.03 11.25
N THR A 170 -7.43 -1.27 10.89
CA THR A 170 -8.30 -2.07 10.03
C THR A 170 -9.05 -3.11 10.87
N PRO A 171 -10.40 -3.21 10.77
CA PRO A 171 -11.13 -4.29 11.43
C PRO A 171 -10.70 -5.67 10.88
N PRO A 172 -10.83 -6.76 11.65
CA PRO A 172 -10.48 -8.09 11.18
C PRO A 172 -11.39 -8.54 10.02
N GLY A 173 -10.80 -9.24 9.03
CA GLY A 173 -11.53 -9.88 7.94
C GLY A 173 -12.12 -8.93 6.89
N GLY A 174 -12.48 -9.47 5.71
CA GLY A 174 -13.02 -8.69 4.58
C GLY A 174 -11.95 -8.04 3.70
N SER A 175 -12.25 -7.86 2.42
CA SER A 175 -11.38 -7.14 1.47
C SER A 175 -11.66 -5.63 1.42
N THR A 176 -12.80 -5.19 1.95
CA THR A 176 -13.22 -3.78 1.99
C THR A 176 -13.86 -3.42 3.32
N PHE A 177 -13.79 -2.15 3.70
CA PHE A 177 -14.59 -1.56 4.78
C PHE A 177 -14.73 -0.05 4.58
N LEU A 178 -15.81 0.54 5.10
CA LEU A 178 -15.98 1.99 5.11
C LEU A 178 -15.26 2.57 6.34
N LEU A 179 -14.43 3.58 6.10
CA LEU A 179 -13.89 4.44 7.15
C LEU A 179 -14.82 5.64 7.27
N GLU A 180 -15.48 5.79 8.41
CA GLU A 180 -16.44 6.88 8.65
C GLU A 180 -15.74 8.24 8.77
N GLU A 181 -16.47 9.32 8.52
CA GLU A 181 -15.96 10.68 8.74
C GLU A 181 -15.66 10.89 10.24
N ARG A 182 -14.52 11.48 10.54
CA ARG A 182 -14.18 11.95 11.88
C ARG A 182 -14.00 13.46 11.86
N ARG A 183 -14.75 14.17 12.70
CA ARG A 183 -14.74 15.63 12.81
C ARG A 183 -13.85 16.10 13.96
#